data_AF-A0A0J1DL49-F1
#
_entry.id   AF-A0A0J1DL49-F1
#
_cell.length_a   1.000
_cell.length_b   1.000
_cell.length_c   1.000
_cell.angle_alpha   90.00
_cell.angle_beta   90.00
_cell.angle_gamma   90.00
#
_symmetry.space_group_name_H-M   'P 1'
#
loop_
_entity.id
_entity.type
_entity.pdbx_description
1 polymer ?
#
loop_
_entity_poly.entity_id
_entity_poly.type
_entity_poly.pdbx_seq_one_letter_code
_entity_poly.pdbx_strand_id
1 'polypeptide(L)'
;MNRNYREMVQEVKEITSLDGFIAACLEIKESMFFYERDLVLAAYGASVELLTIGALFIASLEGDDCAEEVYEELSSALRGLIESLHNTLLPLDIQYLGEHYVRGAAYAAQMRLPVYGKMMEYYRSGIYEAYSSIDDLLREGQQRLYGTSDSAIDHILGLVGARMLRGEHLRPIWLHITHPRIRIVLSGMQTMVNNFKVAPYFGFPFEDIATERQKRTKVGNNVVVDLGAFRNFRRAITGYTDLRIVLDQDEYDRFFEELFVRYRDGKLPEIQPDPDPTVVNILLAVLEARLVTPDLDEVFLEQAAAVLAKWKVREAAQVAVRLLEKLDPWDPEFQVVLDLLRSLDGKAVSAMRRHLKNYKNTGLAVVFADLLSRGSKGKRKLALLSDIFQEIQWGHGKEEVAMAVARFGGPEAEALLQETIASLSEPERQYQPYLERAVQYLRERGMENGKAPN
;
A
#
# COMPACT_ATOMS: atom_id res chain seq x y z
N MET A 1 24.39 36.77 1.56
CA MET A 1 24.02 35.61 0.71
C MET A 1 23.70 34.36 1.56
N ASN A 2 23.18 34.46 2.81
CA ASN A 2 23.22 33.27 3.69
C ASN A 2 22.27 33.26 4.92
N ARG A 3 20.99 33.68 4.82
CA ARG A 3 20.17 33.84 6.05
C ARG A 3 18.75 33.26 6.08
N ASN A 4 18.17 32.92 4.94
CA ASN A 4 16.73 32.65 4.94
C ASN A 4 16.34 31.29 5.57
N TYR A 5 17.07 30.20 5.28
CA TYR A 5 16.80 28.93 5.96
C TYR A 5 17.24 28.93 7.43
N ARG A 6 18.31 29.66 7.79
CA ARG A 6 18.79 29.72 9.18
C ARG A 6 17.77 30.40 10.09
N GLU A 7 17.06 31.42 9.60
CA GLU A 7 15.93 32.04 10.31
C GLU A 7 14.79 31.04 10.51
N MET A 8 14.44 30.22 9.51
CA MET A 8 13.44 29.16 9.65
C MET A 8 13.89 28.06 10.63
N VAL A 9 15.16 27.63 10.59
CA VAL A 9 15.73 26.68 11.56
C VAL A 9 15.68 27.23 12.97
N GLN A 10 15.99 28.52 13.15
CA GLN A 10 15.93 29.18 14.45
C GLN A 10 14.48 29.27 14.97
N GLU A 11 13.51 29.63 14.13
CA GLU A 11 12.09 29.62 14.51
C GLU A 11 11.66 28.20 14.92
N VAL A 12 12.06 27.15 14.17
CA VAL A 12 11.76 25.76 14.56
C VAL A 12 12.32 25.46 15.95
N LYS A 13 13.60 25.76 16.20
CA LYS A 13 14.24 25.53 17.51
C LYS A 13 13.51 26.27 18.65
N GLU A 14 13.05 27.49 18.39
CA GLU A 14 12.30 28.28 19.36
C GLU A 14 10.95 27.63 19.68
N ILE A 15 10.14 27.30 18.67
CA ILE A 15 8.81 26.70 18.87
C ILE A 15 8.86 25.23 19.31
N THR A 16 10.00 24.55 19.15
CA THR A 16 10.25 23.20 19.67
C THR A 16 11.00 23.20 21.00
N SER A 17 11.18 24.35 21.64
CA SER A 17 11.50 24.39 23.07
C SER A 17 10.25 24.10 23.91
N LEU A 18 10.41 23.73 25.18
CA LEU A 18 9.26 23.50 26.08
C LEU A 18 8.37 24.75 26.19
N ASP A 19 8.97 25.92 26.46
CA ASP A 19 8.24 27.18 26.57
C ASP A 19 7.63 27.61 25.22
N GLY A 20 8.37 27.39 24.13
CA GLY A 20 7.90 27.69 22.77
C GLY A 20 6.72 26.81 22.35
N PHE A 21 6.72 25.53 22.71
CA PHE A 21 5.59 24.63 22.49
C PHE A 21 4.34 25.15 23.21
N ILE A 22 4.46 25.50 24.49
CA ILE A 22 3.34 26.02 25.29
C ILE A 22 2.84 27.34 24.69
N ALA A 23 3.74 28.27 24.40
CA ALA A 23 3.42 29.57 23.84
C ALA A 23 2.73 29.46 22.47
N ALA A 24 3.23 28.60 21.58
CA ALA A 24 2.63 28.36 20.27
C ALA A 24 1.23 27.73 20.38
N CYS A 25 1.05 26.76 21.28
CA CYS A 25 -0.27 26.17 21.51
C CYS A 25 -1.28 27.17 22.09
N LEU A 26 -0.85 28.05 23.00
CA LEU A 26 -1.69 29.13 23.53
C LEU A 26 -2.04 30.14 22.44
N GLU A 27 -1.08 30.53 21.61
CA GLU A 27 -1.30 31.43 20.47
C GLU A 27 -2.33 30.87 19.48
N ILE A 28 -2.29 29.56 19.19
CA ILE A 28 -3.29 28.88 18.34
C ILE A 28 -4.64 28.81 19.06
N LYS A 29 -4.66 28.48 20.35
CA LYS A 29 -5.90 28.43 21.12
C LYS A 29 -6.63 29.77 21.14
N GLU A 30 -5.90 30.88 21.26
CA GLU A 30 -6.46 32.23 21.33
C GLU A 30 -7.16 32.67 20.03
N SER A 31 -6.82 32.08 18.89
CA SER A 31 -7.47 32.36 17.61
C SER A 31 -8.69 31.49 17.32
N MET A 32 -8.98 30.50 18.17
CA MET A 32 -10.09 29.55 17.98
C MET A 32 -11.36 30.01 18.71
N PHE A 33 -12.51 29.89 18.05
CA PHE A 33 -13.82 30.18 18.66
C PHE A 33 -14.20 29.20 19.78
N PHE A 34 -13.75 27.95 19.68
CA PHE A 34 -13.93 26.92 20.69
C PHE A 34 -12.63 26.12 20.84
N TYR A 35 -12.30 25.71 22.06
CA TYR A 35 -11.11 24.93 22.32
C TYR A 35 -11.31 23.47 21.91
N GLU A 36 -10.50 23.01 20.96
CA GLU A 36 -10.39 21.61 20.58
C GLU A 36 -8.91 21.21 20.54
N ARG A 37 -8.49 20.39 21.51
CA ARG A 37 -7.08 20.01 21.72
C ARG A 37 -6.44 19.43 20.46
N ASP A 38 -7.13 18.50 19.81
CA ASP A 38 -6.56 17.77 18.68
C ASP A 38 -6.38 18.69 17.46
N LEU A 39 -7.25 19.70 17.32
CA LEU A 39 -7.10 20.74 16.31
C LEU A 39 -5.94 21.69 16.62
N VAL A 40 -5.73 22.07 17.89
CA VAL A 40 -4.55 22.85 18.32
C VAL A 40 -3.26 22.11 17.99
N LEU A 41 -3.19 20.83 18.37
CA LEU A 41 -2.00 20.01 18.16
C LEU A 41 -1.74 19.72 16.68
N ALA A 42 -2.80 19.52 15.88
CA ALA A 42 -2.68 19.35 14.44
C ALA A 42 -2.17 20.63 13.76
N ALA A 43 -2.66 21.81 14.16
CA ALA A 43 -2.19 23.09 13.66
C ALA A 43 -0.73 23.37 14.06
N TYR A 44 -0.36 23.07 15.31
CA TYR A 44 1.02 23.16 15.77
C TYR A 44 1.94 22.24 14.97
N GLY A 45 1.60 20.95 14.85
CA GLY A 45 2.38 19.96 14.11
C GLY A 45 2.56 20.35 12.64
N ALA A 46 1.49 20.75 11.95
CA ALA A 46 1.55 21.19 10.56
C ALA A 46 2.45 22.43 10.38
N SER A 47 2.44 23.36 11.35
CA SER A 47 3.30 24.55 11.34
C SER A 47 4.78 24.19 11.47
N VAL A 48 5.11 23.30 12.41
CA VAL A 48 6.47 22.80 12.61
C VAL A 48 6.96 22.05 11.37
N GLU A 49 6.15 21.15 10.81
CA GLU A 49 6.51 20.40 9.59
C GLU A 49 6.71 21.33 8.39
N LEU A 50 5.83 22.32 8.19
CA LEU A 50 5.96 23.28 7.07
C LEU A 50 7.25 24.11 7.18
N LEU A 51 7.60 24.60 8.38
CA LEU A 51 8.85 25.31 8.61
C LEU A 51 10.07 24.42 8.39
N THR A 52 10.02 23.18 8.90
CA THR A 52 11.07 22.17 8.76
C THR A 52 11.35 21.87 7.29
N ILE A 53 10.32 21.58 6.52
CA ILE A 53 10.45 21.20 5.10
C ILE A 53 10.81 22.42 4.25
N GLY A 54 10.28 23.60 4.57
CA GLY A 54 10.69 24.86 3.95
C GLY A 54 12.18 25.14 4.16
N ALA A 55 12.68 24.97 5.39
CA ALA A 55 14.11 25.11 5.69
C ALA A 55 14.96 24.10 4.92
N LEU A 56 14.55 22.82 4.89
CA LEU A 56 15.24 21.75 4.14
C LEU A 56 15.27 22.02 2.64
N PHE A 57 14.16 22.45 2.05
CA PHE A 57 14.09 22.80 0.63
C PHE A 57 15.07 23.93 0.31
N ILE A 58 15.04 25.00 1.10
CA ILE A 58 15.94 26.14 0.90
C ILE A 58 17.40 25.74 1.05
N ALA A 59 17.74 24.94 2.07
CA ALA A 59 19.09 24.45 2.29
C ALA A 59 19.57 23.55 1.13
N SER A 60 18.67 22.73 0.57
CA SER A 60 18.95 21.88 -0.60
C SER A 60 19.29 22.67 -1.87
N LEU A 61 18.77 23.90 -1.99
CA LEU A 61 19.14 24.80 -3.07
C LEU A 61 20.58 25.33 -2.91
N GLU A 62 21.07 25.50 -1.68
CA GLU A 62 22.44 25.96 -1.40
C GLU A 62 23.47 24.85 -1.61
N GLY A 63 23.16 23.61 -1.21
CA GLY A 63 24.06 22.46 -1.43
C GLY A 63 23.79 21.29 -0.50
N ASP A 64 24.55 20.21 -0.74
CA ASP A 64 24.41 18.93 -0.06
C ASP A 64 24.78 19.03 1.42
N ASP A 65 25.96 19.58 1.72
CA ASP A 65 26.46 19.79 3.09
C ASP A 65 25.49 20.64 3.92
N CYS A 66 24.93 21.71 3.32
CA CYS A 66 23.97 22.58 3.99
C CYS A 66 22.65 21.87 4.29
N ALA A 67 22.17 21.02 3.39
CA ALA A 67 20.95 20.25 3.60
C ALA A 67 21.11 19.21 4.71
N GLU A 68 22.26 18.52 4.75
CA GLU A 68 22.59 17.55 5.80
C GLU A 68 22.71 18.22 7.18
N GLU A 69 23.42 19.35 7.27
CA GLU A 69 23.53 20.13 8.51
C GLU A 69 22.15 20.54 9.04
N VAL A 70 21.30 21.09 8.16
CA VAL A 70 19.95 21.54 8.52
C VAL A 70 19.06 20.37 8.93
N TYR A 71 19.17 19.23 8.26
CA TYR A 71 18.44 18.01 8.65
C TYR A 71 18.80 17.56 10.07
N GLU A 72 20.08 17.50 10.41
CA GLU A 72 20.54 17.09 11.75
C GLU A 72 20.10 18.10 12.83
N GLU A 73 20.20 19.39 12.55
CA GLU A 73 19.73 20.44 13.48
C GLU A 73 18.22 20.34 13.76
N LEU A 74 17.40 20.16 12.72
CA LEU A 74 15.95 20.03 12.85
C LEU A 74 15.55 18.71 13.54
N SER A 75 16.24 17.62 13.20
CA SER A 75 16.05 16.32 13.85
C SER A 75 16.37 16.37 15.35
N SER A 76 17.44 17.07 15.72
CA SER A 76 17.80 17.29 17.12
C SER A 76 16.77 18.13 17.85
N ALA A 77 16.28 19.21 17.23
CA ALA A 77 15.27 20.09 17.82
C ALA A 77 13.95 19.36 18.13
N LEU A 78 13.44 18.56 17.18
CA LEU A 78 12.23 17.76 17.37
C LEU A 78 12.38 16.70 18.46
N ARG A 79 13.52 15.99 18.49
CA ARG A 79 13.81 15.01 19.55
C ARG A 79 13.91 15.69 20.92
N GLY A 80 14.56 16.85 20.99
CA GLY A 80 14.71 17.63 22.21
C GLY A 80 13.38 18.04 22.84
N LEU A 81 12.38 18.42 22.02
CA LEU A 81 11.03 18.70 22.53
C LEU A 81 10.40 17.47 23.19
N ILE A 82 10.46 16.32 22.52
CA ILE A 82 9.85 15.08 22.99
C ILE A 82 10.51 14.65 24.30
N GLU A 83 11.84 14.71 24.38
CA GLU A 83 12.58 14.42 25.61
C GLU A 83 12.21 15.38 26.74
N SER A 84 12.09 16.68 26.44
CA SER A 84 11.71 17.71 27.41
C SER A 84 10.31 17.48 27.98
N LEU A 85 9.33 17.13 27.12
CA LEU A 85 7.95 16.85 27.53
C LEU A 85 7.83 15.60 28.41
N HIS A 86 8.68 14.59 28.23
CA HIS A 86 8.69 13.41 29.09
C HIS A 86 9.40 13.62 30.42
N ASN A 87 10.47 14.41 30.43
CA ASN A 87 11.38 14.51 31.58
C ASN A 87 11.08 15.70 32.50
N THR A 88 10.18 16.61 32.11
CA THR A 88 9.84 17.79 32.90
C THR A 88 8.54 17.59 33.67
N LEU A 89 8.53 17.95 34.96
CA LEU A 89 7.30 17.99 35.74
C LEU A 89 6.49 19.23 35.35
N LEU A 90 5.38 19.01 34.65
CA LEU A 90 4.52 20.08 34.11
C LEU A 90 3.20 20.15 34.90
N PRO A 91 2.53 21.32 34.92
CA PRO A 91 1.13 21.42 35.34
C PRO A 91 0.25 20.42 34.58
N LEU A 92 -0.79 19.90 35.25
CA LEU A 92 -1.58 18.75 34.75
C LEU A 92 -2.19 18.98 33.35
N ASP A 93 -2.66 20.18 33.08
CA ASP A 93 -3.23 20.59 31.79
C ASP A 93 -2.18 20.60 30.67
N ILE A 94 -0.98 21.10 30.96
CA ILE A 94 0.15 21.11 30.02
C ILE A 94 0.71 19.69 29.84
N GLN A 95 0.81 18.91 30.91
CA GLN A 95 1.23 17.51 30.84
C GLN A 95 0.29 16.72 29.94
N TYR A 96 -1.02 16.87 30.12
CA TYR A 96 -2.00 16.21 29.27
C TYR A 96 -1.88 16.64 27.80
N LEU A 97 -1.70 17.93 27.53
CA LEU A 97 -1.46 18.42 26.17
C LEU A 97 -0.19 17.80 25.55
N GLY A 98 0.91 17.76 26.32
CA GLY A 98 2.19 17.17 25.91
C GLY A 98 2.08 15.68 25.62
N GLU A 99 1.39 14.90 26.46
CA GLU A 99 1.17 13.47 26.25
C GLU A 99 0.39 13.18 24.95
N HIS A 100 -0.63 14.00 24.65
CA HIS A 100 -1.39 13.89 23.40
C HIS A 100 -0.56 14.30 22.18
N TYR A 101 0.29 15.33 22.31
CA TYR A 101 1.23 15.70 21.26
C TYR A 101 2.19 14.56 20.94
N VAL A 102 2.81 13.97 21.98
CA VAL A 102 3.77 12.88 21.85
C VAL A 102 3.15 11.66 21.14
N ARG A 103 1.93 11.27 21.53
CA ARG A 103 1.24 10.11 20.95
C ARG A 103 0.66 10.37 19.55
N GLY A 104 0.47 11.63 19.19
CA GLY A 104 -0.11 12.05 17.92
C GLY A 104 0.91 12.69 16.98
N ALA A 105 0.91 14.01 16.91
CA ALA A 105 1.69 14.78 15.94
C ALA A 105 3.21 14.55 16.05
N ALA A 106 3.77 14.38 17.26
CA ALA A 106 5.19 14.14 17.42
C ALA A 106 5.61 12.77 16.87
N TYR A 107 4.82 11.73 17.16
CA TYR A 107 5.02 10.39 16.60
C TYR A 107 4.95 10.40 15.07
N ALA A 108 3.96 11.11 14.50
CA ALA A 108 3.85 11.28 13.05
C ALA A 108 5.09 12.00 12.47
N ALA A 109 5.54 13.09 13.08
CA ALA A 109 6.72 13.83 12.65
C ALA A 109 8.01 12.99 12.70
N GLN A 110 8.18 12.15 13.75
CA GLN A 110 9.31 11.22 13.84
C GLN A 110 9.34 10.20 12.70
N MET A 111 8.17 9.71 12.28
CA MET A 111 8.04 8.79 11.15
C MET A 111 8.28 9.48 9.80
N ARG A 112 7.88 10.76 9.68
CA ARG A 112 7.93 11.52 8.43
C ARG A 112 9.29 12.15 8.14
N LEU A 113 9.99 12.65 9.15
CA LEU A 113 11.22 13.42 8.95
C LEU A 113 12.30 12.68 8.17
N PRO A 114 12.63 11.39 8.45
CA PRO A 114 13.62 10.66 7.66
C PRO A 114 13.25 10.58 6.17
N VAL A 115 11.96 10.46 5.89
CA VAL A 115 11.43 10.42 4.53
C VAL A 115 11.49 11.80 3.87
N TYR A 116 11.20 12.87 4.61
CA TYR A 116 11.38 14.24 4.11
C TYR A 116 12.84 14.55 3.76
N GLY A 117 13.80 14.03 4.54
CA GLY A 117 15.23 14.11 4.23
C GLY A 117 15.55 13.45 2.87
N LYS A 118 15.14 12.18 2.70
CA LYS A 118 15.34 11.44 1.43
C LYS A 118 14.62 12.06 0.25
N MET A 119 13.41 12.57 0.47
CA MET A 119 12.63 13.28 -0.54
C MET A 119 13.42 14.47 -1.10
N MET A 120 14.04 15.28 -0.24
CA MET A 120 14.86 16.42 -0.67
C MET A 120 16.17 15.98 -1.34
N GLU A 121 16.82 14.95 -0.82
CA GLU A 121 18.00 14.33 -1.44
C GLU A 121 17.71 13.84 -2.87
N TYR A 122 16.60 13.13 -3.06
CA TYR A 122 16.22 12.58 -4.37
C TYR A 122 15.75 13.66 -5.33
N TYR A 123 14.99 14.65 -4.85
CA TYR A 123 14.65 15.82 -5.64
C TYR A 123 15.90 16.57 -6.12
N ARG A 124 16.89 16.77 -5.25
CA ARG A 124 18.16 17.45 -5.58
C ARG A 124 19.02 16.66 -6.57
N SER A 125 19.10 15.35 -6.41
CA SER A 125 19.90 14.48 -7.29
C SER A 125 19.23 14.20 -8.63
N GLY A 126 17.92 14.42 -8.76
CA GLY A 126 17.15 14.08 -9.96
C GLY A 126 16.89 12.59 -10.13
N ILE A 127 17.29 11.74 -9.17
CA ILE A 127 17.22 10.28 -9.31
C ILE A 127 15.78 9.77 -9.50
N TYR A 128 14.78 10.51 -9.00
CA TYR A 128 13.36 10.17 -9.10
C TYR A 128 12.84 10.08 -10.54
N GLU A 129 13.50 10.72 -11.51
CA GLU A 129 13.12 10.69 -12.92
C GLU A 129 13.34 9.30 -13.54
N ALA A 130 14.29 8.54 -13.01
CA ALA A 130 14.60 7.18 -13.48
C ALA A 130 13.60 6.12 -13.01
N TYR A 131 12.70 6.49 -12.09
CA TYR A 131 11.72 5.58 -11.51
C TYR A 131 10.33 5.78 -12.14
N SER A 132 9.50 4.76 -11.96
CA SER A 132 8.11 4.71 -12.39
C SER A 132 7.21 5.71 -11.66
N SER A 133 5.91 5.69 -11.96
CA SER A 133 4.92 6.57 -11.32
C SER A 133 4.83 6.35 -9.81
N ILE A 134 4.19 7.29 -9.12
CA ILE A 134 3.85 7.18 -7.70
C ILE A 134 3.07 5.88 -7.44
N ASP A 135 2.12 5.52 -8.31
CA ASP A 135 1.30 4.30 -8.14
C ASP A 135 2.16 3.02 -8.13
N ASP A 136 3.13 2.92 -9.05
CA ASP A 136 4.03 1.78 -9.12
C ASP A 136 4.98 1.71 -7.91
N LEU A 137 5.52 2.87 -7.50
CA LEU A 137 6.39 2.97 -6.33
C LEU A 137 5.65 2.57 -5.05
N LEU A 138 4.41 3.03 -4.86
CA LEU A 138 3.62 2.71 -3.66
C LEU A 138 3.25 1.23 -3.59
N ARG A 139 2.90 0.63 -4.74
CA ARG A 139 2.68 -0.81 -4.84
C ARG A 139 3.93 -1.60 -4.46
N GLU A 140 5.09 -1.23 -4.98
CA GLU A 140 6.39 -1.83 -4.62
C GLU A 140 6.67 -1.70 -3.11
N GLY A 141 6.43 -0.51 -2.55
CA GLY A 141 6.60 -0.23 -1.12
C GLY A 141 5.76 -1.12 -0.22
N GLN A 142 4.48 -1.33 -0.56
CA GLN A 142 3.61 -2.24 0.19
C GLN A 142 4.08 -3.69 0.13
N GLN A 143 4.51 -4.17 -1.04
CA GLN A 143 5.01 -5.54 -1.18
C GLN A 143 6.26 -5.81 -0.33
N ARG A 144 7.10 -4.78 -0.13
CA ARG A 144 8.34 -4.86 0.66
C ARG A 144 8.16 -4.66 2.15
N LEU A 145 6.94 -4.38 2.62
CA LEU A 145 6.67 -4.06 4.02
C LEU A 145 7.04 -5.21 4.98
N TYR A 146 6.99 -6.46 4.52
CA TYR A 146 7.47 -7.61 5.29
C TYR A 146 8.80 -8.12 4.75
N GLY A 147 9.82 -8.13 5.60
CA GLY A 147 11.13 -8.72 5.31
C GLY A 147 12.19 -7.75 4.78
N THR A 148 11.89 -6.46 4.70
CA THR A 148 12.87 -5.42 4.33
C THR A 148 13.16 -4.49 5.50
N SER A 149 14.35 -3.89 5.54
CA SER A 149 14.68 -2.86 6.52
C SER A 149 13.85 -1.60 6.31
N ASP A 150 13.59 -0.87 7.39
CA ASP A 150 12.91 0.42 7.41
C ASP A 150 13.48 1.39 6.37
N SER A 151 14.81 1.38 6.20
CA SER A 151 15.51 2.19 5.22
C SER A 151 15.05 2.00 3.77
N ALA A 152 14.55 0.81 3.41
CA ALA A 152 14.08 0.54 2.05
C ALA A 152 12.70 1.12 1.79
N ILE A 153 11.81 1.12 2.80
CA ILE A 153 10.50 1.76 2.71
C ILE A 153 10.70 3.27 2.62
N ASP A 154 11.57 3.83 3.46
CA ASP A 154 11.89 5.26 3.43
C ASP A 154 12.49 5.70 2.09
N HIS A 155 13.25 4.81 1.43
CA HIS A 155 13.76 5.07 0.08
C HIS A 155 12.62 5.21 -0.94
N ILE A 156 11.68 4.26 -0.96
CA ILE A 156 10.53 4.31 -1.87
C ILE A 156 9.67 5.54 -1.60
N LEU A 157 9.39 5.83 -0.33
CA LEU A 157 8.58 6.99 0.04
C LEU A 157 9.32 8.31 -0.26
N GLY A 158 10.64 8.36 -0.13
CA GLY A 158 11.45 9.48 -0.57
C GLY A 158 11.29 9.75 -2.07
N LEU A 159 11.30 8.70 -2.90
CA LEU A 159 11.09 8.83 -4.35
C LEU A 159 9.69 9.34 -4.67
N VAL A 160 8.66 8.80 -3.99
CA VAL A 160 7.28 9.29 -4.09
C VAL A 160 7.21 10.78 -3.77
N GLY A 161 7.76 11.19 -2.63
CA GLY A 161 7.80 12.59 -2.22
C GLY A 161 8.49 13.48 -3.26
N ALA A 162 9.63 13.05 -3.81
CA ALA A 162 10.36 13.83 -4.81
C ALA A 162 9.55 14.05 -6.10
N ARG A 163 8.79 13.02 -6.53
CA ARG A 163 7.86 13.14 -7.66
C ARG A 163 6.68 14.06 -7.33
N MET A 164 6.16 14.00 -6.10
CA MET A 164 5.11 14.92 -5.64
C MET A 164 5.57 16.38 -5.65
N LEU A 165 6.83 16.66 -5.29
CA LEU A 165 7.40 18.02 -5.39
C LEU A 165 7.40 18.57 -6.83
N ARG A 166 7.48 17.68 -7.83
CA ARG A 166 7.38 18.02 -9.27
C ARG A 166 5.95 18.07 -9.80
N GLY A 167 4.95 17.89 -8.93
CA GLY A 167 3.54 18.06 -9.26
C GLY A 167 2.79 16.77 -9.59
N GLU A 168 3.40 15.59 -9.44
CA GLU A 168 2.64 14.34 -9.53
C GLU A 168 1.74 14.17 -8.29
N HIS A 169 0.46 13.90 -8.49
CA HIS A 169 -0.50 13.85 -7.39
C HIS A 169 -0.58 12.46 -6.75
N LEU A 170 -0.76 12.44 -5.43
CA LEU A 170 -1.09 11.22 -4.69
C LEU A 170 -2.58 10.92 -4.86
N ARG A 171 -2.92 9.75 -5.38
CA ARG A 171 -4.32 9.31 -5.52
C ARG A 171 -4.96 9.06 -4.15
N PRO A 172 -6.23 9.47 -3.93
CA PRO A 172 -6.94 9.23 -2.67
C PRO A 172 -6.97 7.77 -2.23
N ILE A 173 -7.09 6.84 -3.17
CA ILE A 173 -7.20 5.40 -2.89
C ILE A 173 -6.02 4.87 -2.03
N TRP A 174 -4.82 5.40 -2.21
CA TRP A 174 -3.64 4.99 -1.44
C TRP A 174 -3.79 5.27 0.05
N LEU A 175 -4.51 6.31 0.46
CA LEU A 175 -4.75 6.57 1.88
C LEU A 175 -5.75 5.56 2.50
N HIS A 176 -6.51 4.84 1.68
CA HIS A 176 -7.44 3.82 2.13
C HIS A 176 -6.82 2.42 2.18
N ILE A 177 -5.96 2.09 1.21
CA ILE A 177 -5.44 0.72 1.02
C ILE A 177 -4.02 0.51 1.57
N THR A 178 -3.29 1.57 1.90
CA THR A 178 -1.91 1.41 2.42
C THR A 178 -1.89 1.01 3.89
N HIS A 179 -0.84 0.27 4.25
CA HIS A 179 -0.57 -0.08 5.64
C HIS A 179 -0.48 1.19 6.51
N PRO A 180 -1.01 1.21 7.75
CA PRO A 180 -1.05 2.41 8.60
C PRO A 180 0.30 3.14 8.74
N ARG A 181 1.40 2.37 8.79
CA ARG A 181 2.77 2.89 8.81
C ARG A 181 3.10 3.79 7.61
N ILE A 182 2.77 3.34 6.40
CA ILE A 182 2.99 4.09 5.16
C ILE A 182 2.00 5.27 5.10
N ARG A 183 0.74 5.02 5.47
CA ARG A 183 -0.33 6.02 5.45
C ARG A 183 0.00 7.29 6.24
N ILE A 184 0.63 7.16 7.42
CA ILE A 184 1.07 8.31 8.23
C ILE A 184 2.04 9.20 7.44
N VAL A 185 2.93 8.62 6.66
CA VAL A 185 3.89 9.37 5.85
C VAL A 185 3.21 10.00 4.64
N LEU A 186 2.36 9.25 3.93
CA LEU A 186 1.63 9.76 2.77
C LEU A 186 0.70 10.93 3.11
N SER A 187 0.02 10.87 4.26
CA SER A 187 -0.80 12.00 4.72
C SER A 187 0.04 13.24 4.98
N GLY A 188 1.21 13.09 5.62
CA GLY A 188 2.15 14.20 5.85
C GLY A 188 2.66 14.81 4.54
N MET A 189 3.05 13.96 3.58
CA MET A 189 3.47 14.42 2.24
C MET A 189 2.38 15.20 1.52
N GLN A 190 1.14 14.72 1.54
CA GLN A 190 0.03 15.43 0.91
C GLN A 190 -0.27 16.76 1.61
N THR A 191 -0.30 16.77 2.95
CA THR A 191 -0.46 17.99 3.75
C THR A 191 0.63 19.01 3.40
N MET A 192 1.89 18.55 3.31
CA MET A 192 3.03 19.35 2.92
C MET A 192 2.88 19.95 1.51
N VAL A 193 2.55 19.13 0.51
CA VAL A 193 2.36 19.60 -0.87
C VAL A 193 1.26 20.64 -0.96
N ASN A 194 0.14 20.41 -0.28
CA ASN A 194 -0.95 21.39 -0.24
C ASN A 194 -0.51 22.70 0.41
N ASN A 195 0.29 22.63 1.47
CA ASN A 195 0.83 23.82 2.10
C ASN A 195 1.82 24.57 1.19
N PHE A 196 2.62 23.87 0.37
CA PHE A 196 3.44 24.51 -0.66
C PHE A 196 2.61 25.20 -1.75
N LYS A 197 1.48 24.62 -2.17
CA LYS A 197 0.57 25.22 -3.16
C LYS A 197 0.01 26.58 -2.72
N VAL A 198 -0.26 26.75 -1.42
CA VAL A 198 -0.90 27.97 -0.88
C VAL A 198 0.09 28.94 -0.23
N ALA A 199 1.31 28.51 0.04
CA ALA A 199 2.33 29.36 0.64
C ALA A 199 2.86 30.38 -0.38
N PRO A 200 2.85 31.69 -0.07
CA PRO A 200 3.12 32.76 -1.03
C PRO A 200 4.56 32.81 -1.57
N TYR A 201 5.49 32.04 -0.99
CA TYR A 201 6.91 32.04 -1.36
C TYR A 201 7.33 30.93 -2.31
N PHE A 202 6.47 29.92 -2.48
CA PHE A 202 6.82 28.71 -3.21
C PHE A 202 6.04 28.70 -4.53
N GLY A 203 6.77 28.77 -5.64
CA GLY A 203 6.19 28.49 -6.95
C GLY A 203 6.00 26.99 -7.08
N PHE A 204 4.79 26.49 -6.81
CA PHE A 204 4.47 25.06 -6.89
C PHE A 204 3.67 24.75 -8.18
N PRO A 205 3.93 23.62 -8.88
CA PRO A 205 4.97 22.62 -8.60
C PRO A 205 6.39 23.17 -8.78
N PHE A 206 7.35 22.61 -8.04
CA PHE A 206 8.76 23.01 -8.18
C PHE A 206 9.30 22.55 -9.51
N GLU A 207 10.23 23.31 -10.10
CA GLU A 207 10.98 22.90 -11.29
C GLU A 207 12.10 21.90 -10.95
N ASP A 208 12.94 21.53 -11.91
CA ASP A 208 14.17 20.84 -11.58
C ASP A 208 15.08 21.71 -10.69
N ILE A 209 15.95 21.08 -9.91
CA ILE A 209 16.80 21.76 -8.93
C ILE A 209 17.68 22.86 -9.57
N ALA A 210 18.15 22.67 -10.81
CA ALA A 210 19.01 23.63 -11.46
C ALA A 210 18.22 24.88 -11.85
N THR A 211 16.99 24.69 -12.35
CA THR A 211 16.06 25.79 -12.64
C THR A 211 15.64 26.53 -11.38
N GLU A 212 15.33 25.83 -10.28
CA GLU A 212 15.00 26.48 -8.99
C GLU A 212 16.17 27.29 -8.42
N ARG A 213 17.40 26.77 -8.52
CA ARG A 213 18.62 27.52 -8.17
C ARG A 213 18.76 28.79 -9.01
N GLN A 214 18.52 28.71 -10.33
CA GLN A 214 18.56 29.88 -11.22
C GLN A 214 17.48 30.92 -10.90
N LYS A 215 16.24 30.48 -10.60
CA LYS A 215 15.15 31.39 -10.19
C LYS A 215 15.59 32.23 -9.01
N ARG A 216 16.21 31.63 -8.00
CA ARG A 216 16.76 32.35 -6.85
C ARG A 216 17.88 33.31 -7.20
N THR A 217 18.83 32.91 -8.05
CA THR A 217 19.93 33.79 -8.46
C THR A 217 19.41 35.02 -9.21
N LYS A 218 18.40 34.86 -10.09
CA LYS A 218 17.81 35.94 -10.89
C LYS A 218 16.96 36.92 -10.09
N VAL A 219 16.25 36.45 -9.06
CA VAL A 219 15.39 37.32 -8.22
C VAL A 219 16.21 38.27 -7.33
N GLY A 220 17.51 38.05 -7.19
CA GLY A 220 18.45 39.01 -6.61
C GLY A 220 18.27 39.25 -5.11
N ASN A 221 19.07 38.56 -4.28
CA ASN A 221 19.40 38.82 -2.86
C ASN A 221 18.33 39.23 -1.83
N ASN A 222 17.05 39.40 -2.17
CA ASN A 222 16.02 39.97 -1.28
C ASN A 222 14.69 39.21 -1.32
N VAL A 223 14.71 37.89 -1.57
CA VAL A 223 13.59 37.06 -1.11
C VAL A 223 13.76 36.90 0.40
N VAL A 224 13.17 37.83 1.16
CA VAL A 224 12.96 37.69 2.60
C VAL A 224 11.77 36.74 2.75
N VAL A 225 11.95 35.59 3.41
CA VAL A 225 10.78 34.82 3.83
C VAL A 225 10.22 35.58 5.02
N ASP A 226 9.07 36.22 4.85
CA ASP A 226 8.40 36.83 5.99
C ASP A 226 7.82 35.70 6.85
N LEU A 227 8.52 35.43 7.97
CA LEU A 227 8.11 34.51 9.03
C LEU A 227 6.73 34.87 9.59
N GLY A 228 6.31 36.13 9.46
CA GLY A 228 4.96 36.59 9.76
C GLY A 228 3.89 35.85 8.96
N ALA A 229 4.16 35.45 7.71
CA ALA A 229 3.23 34.62 6.95
C ALA A 229 3.09 33.20 7.53
N PHE A 230 4.17 32.58 8.00
CA PHE A 230 4.11 31.27 8.67
C PHE A 230 3.40 31.37 10.02
N ARG A 231 3.67 32.44 10.77
CA ARG A 231 2.98 32.75 12.02
C ARG A 231 1.50 33.03 11.81
N ASN A 232 1.13 33.72 10.75
CA ASN A 232 -0.26 33.97 10.36
C ASN A 232 -0.95 32.68 9.93
N PHE A 233 -0.24 31.79 9.22
CA PHE A 233 -0.72 30.47 8.84
C PHE A 233 -1.04 29.61 10.07
N ARG A 234 -0.15 29.65 11.07
CA ARG A 234 -0.30 29.01 12.38
C ARG A 234 -1.49 29.58 13.16
N ARG A 235 -1.54 30.92 13.31
CA ARG A 235 -2.62 31.63 14.04
C ARG A 235 -3.97 31.44 13.41
N ALA A 236 -4.09 31.60 12.09
CA ALA A 236 -5.40 31.59 11.44
C ALA A 236 -5.88 30.16 11.10
N ILE A 237 -5.05 29.13 11.31
CA ILE A 237 -5.30 27.74 10.90
C ILE A 237 -5.72 27.71 9.41
N THR A 238 -5.11 28.60 8.60
CA THR A 238 -5.44 28.72 7.18
C THR A 238 -4.77 27.65 6.33
N GLY A 239 -3.88 26.87 6.96
CA GLY A 239 -3.21 25.75 6.34
C GLY A 239 -3.94 24.43 6.34
N TYR A 240 -3.39 23.51 5.58
CA TYR A 240 -3.79 22.12 5.62
C TYR A 240 -3.13 21.44 6.80
N THR A 241 -3.91 20.58 7.46
CA THR A 241 -3.47 19.72 8.56
C THR A 241 -3.88 18.29 8.24
N ASP A 242 -3.42 17.33 9.03
CA ASP A 242 -3.82 15.92 8.86
C ASP A 242 -5.32 15.68 9.10
N LEU A 243 -6.03 16.65 9.70
CA LEU A 243 -7.48 16.63 9.86
C LEU A 243 -8.22 17.11 8.60
N ARG A 244 -7.51 17.74 7.66
CA ARG A 244 -8.06 18.29 6.42
C ARG A 244 -7.08 18.09 5.27
N ILE A 245 -6.98 16.84 4.81
CA ILE A 245 -6.18 16.50 3.63
C ILE A 245 -7.02 16.80 2.38
N VAL A 246 -6.51 17.65 1.50
CA VAL A 246 -7.09 17.89 0.17
C VAL A 246 -6.30 17.11 -0.86
N LEU A 247 -7.01 16.41 -1.74
CA LEU A 247 -6.43 15.58 -2.79
C LEU A 247 -6.99 16.06 -4.12
N ASP A 248 -6.10 16.21 -5.10
CA ASP A 248 -6.53 16.41 -6.48
C ASP A 248 -7.21 15.13 -6.97
N GLN A 249 -8.24 15.27 -7.81
CA GLN A 249 -9.00 14.15 -8.33
C GLN A 249 -8.96 14.15 -9.86
N ASP A 250 -8.72 12.98 -10.44
CA ASP A 250 -8.81 12.75 -11.87
C ASP A 250 -9.94 11.76 -12.23
N GLU A 251 -9.92 11.24 -13.46
CA GLU A 251 -10.90 10.26 -13.93
C GLU A 251 -10.80 8.90 -13.24
N TYR A 252 -9.59 8.47 -12.87
CA TYR A 252 -9.38 7.21 -12.17
C TYR A 252 -9.86 7.31 -10.72
N ASP A 253 -9.64 8.46 -10.07
CA ASP A 253 -10.10 8.67 -8.70
C ASP A 253 -11.63 8.61 -8.61
N ARG A 254 -12.33 9.19 -9.60
CA ARG A 254 -13.78 9.05 -9.75
C ARG A 254 -14.20 7.61 -9.99
N PHE A 255 -13.48 6.86 -10.83
CA PHE A 255 -13.74 5.44 -11.04
C PHE A 255 -13.65 4.64 -9.74
N PHE A 256 -12.62 4.86 -8.93
CA PHE A 256 -12.47 4.14 -7.65
C PHE A 256 -13.49 4.59 -6.60
N GLU A 257 -13.86 5.86 -6.58
CA GLU A 257 -14.96 6.34 -5.74
C GLU A 257 -16.28 5.66 -6.12
N GLU A 258 -16.58 5.55 -7.41
CA GLU A 258 -17.77 4.82 -7.88
C GLU A 258 -17.69 3.34 -7.48
N LEU A 259 -16.57 2.68 -7.76
CA LEU A 259 -16.38 1.25 -7.50
C LEU A 259 -16.52 0.89 -6.01
N PHE A 260 -15.85 1.63 -5.12
CA PHE A 260 -15.76 1.26 -3.69
C PHE A 260 -16.80 1.94 -2.80
N VAL A 261 -17.32 3.11 -3.18
CA VAL A 261 -18.28 3.86 -2.36
C VAL A 261 -19.70 3.69 -2.89
N ARG A 262 -19.93 3.94 -4.19
CA ARG A 262 -21.31 3.92 -4.74
C ARG A 262 -21.81 2.51 -5.00
N TYR A 263 -20.94 1.63 -5.47
CA TYR A 263 -21.28 0.25 -5.80
C TYR A 263 -20.91 -0.74 -4.68
N ARG A 264 -20.91 -0.28 -3.42
CA ARG A 264 -20.59 -1.09 -2.25
C ARG A 264 -21.48 -2.34 -2.07
N ASP A 265 -22.65 -2.38 -2.72
CA ASP A 265 -23.59 -3.50 -2.68
C ASP A 265 -23.20 -4.70 -3.57
N GLY A 266 -21.96 -4.73 -4.10
CA GLY A 266 -21.43 -5.83 -4.90
C GLY A 266 -21.75 -5.73 -6.40
N LYS A 267 -22.43 -4.67 -6.84
CA LYS A 267 -22.58 -4.39 -8.27
C LYS A 267 -21.28 -3.82 -8.83
N LEU A 268 -21.11 -3.92 -10.15
CA LEU A 268 -20.01 -3.26 -10.84
C LEU A 268 -20.52 -2.03 -11.60
N PRO A 269 -19.76 -0.92 -11.62
CA PRO A 269 -20.04 0.18 -12.54
C PRO A 269 -20.02 -0.30 -14.00
N GLU A 270 -20.48 0.54 -14.93
CA GLU A 270 -20.19 0.29 -16.33
C GLU A 270 -18.68 0.42 -16.55
N ILE A 271 -18.04 -0.72 -16.84
CA ILE A 271 -16.59 -0.81 -17.06
C ILE A 271 -16.36 -1.09 -18.52
N GLN A 272 -15.41 -0.35 -19.11
CA GLN A 272 -14.91 -0.60 -20.46
C GLN A 272 -14.48 -2.07 -20.66
N PRO A 273 -14.59 -2.60 -21.89
CA PRO A 273 -14.29 -4.00 -22.15
C PRO A 273 -12.80 -4.33 -21.97
N ASP A 274 -11.92 -3.41 -22.34
CA ASP A 274 -10.48 -3.61 -22.28
C ASP A 274 -9.89 -3.13 -20.95
N PRO A 275 -8.94 -3.89 -20.36
CA PRO A 275 -8.31 -3.51 -19.10
C PRO A 275 -7.48 -2.24 -19.26
N ASP A 276 -7.73 -1.25 -18.40
CA ASP A 276 -6.85 -0.09 -18.25
C ASP A 276 -5.64 -0.47 -17.36
N PRO A 277 -4.39 -0.26 -17.81
CA PRO A 277 -3.20 -0.64 -17.04
C PRO A 277 -3.08 0.06 -15.67
N THR A 278 -3.45 1.33 -15.58
CA THR A 278 -3.43 2.12 -14.33
C THR A 278 -4.45 1.55 -13.36
N VAL A 279 -5.68 1.29 -13.84
CA VAL A 279 -6.73 0.70 -13.01
C VAL A 279 -6.31 -0.69 -12.54
N VAL A 280 -5.82 -1.53 -13.44
CA VAL A 280 -5.33 -2.88 -13.10
C VAL A 280 -4.23 -2.82 -12.05
N ASN A 281 -3.27 -1.89 -12.18
CA ASN A 281 -2.19 -1.75 -11.22
C ASN A 281 -2.70 -1.48 -9.79
N ILE A 282 -3.64 -0.55 -9.66
CA ILE A 282 -4.23 -0.18 -8.36
C ILE A 282 -5.11 -1.30 -7.82
N LEU A 283 -5.91 -1.97 -8.66
CA LEU A 283 -6.72 -3.11 -8.21
C LEU A 283 -5.85 -4.28 -7.74
N LEU A 284 -4.70 -4.52 -8.38
CA LEU A 284 -3.73 -5.49 -7.89
C LEU A 284 -3.13 -5.04 -6.55
N ALA A 285 -2.82 -3.74 -6.40
CA ALA A 285 -2.37 -3.18 -5.13
C ALA A 285 -3.41 -3.35 -4.01
N VAL A 286 -4.71 -3.27 -4.31
CA VAL A 286 -5.79 -3.57 -3.35
C VAL A 286 -5.73 -5.02 -2.86
N LEU A 287 -5.60 -5.99 -3.77
CA LEU A 287 -5.45 -7.41 -3.37
C LEU A 287 -4.17 -7.61 -2.53
N GLU A 288 -3.08 -6.94 -2.91
CA GLU A 288 -1.80 -7.02 -2.20
C GLU A 288 -1.84 -6.34 -0.83
N ALA A 289 -2.62 -5.27 -0.69
CA ALA A 289 -2.85 -4.57 0.57
C ALA A 289 -3.46 -5.49 1.61
N ARG A 290 -4.42 -6.34 1.22
CA ARG A 290 -5.05 -7.32 2.13
C ARG A 290 -4.05 -8.34 2.71
N LEU A 291 -2.94 -8.62 2.02
CA LEU A 291 -1.87 -9.48 2.53
C LEU A 291 -1.08 -8.84 3.68
N VAL A 292 -1.14 -7.51 3.81
CA VAL A 292 -0.36 -6.73 4.78
C VAL A 292 -1.19 -5.91 5.76
N THR A 293 -2.48 -5.76 5.49
CA THR A 293 -3.43 -5.04 6.33
C THR A 293 -4.62 -5.95 6.58
N PRO A 294 -4.64 -6.69 7.70
CA PRO A 294 -5.74 -7.61 8.01
C PRO A 294 -7.09 -6.92 8.13
N ASP A 295 -7.10 -5.68 8.62
CA ASP A 295 -8.31 -4.88 8.85
C ASP A 295 -8.75 -4.07 7.61
N LEU A 296 -8.27 -4.42 6.42
CA LEU A 296 -8.75 -3.80 5.19
C LEU A 296 -10.21 -4.17 4.98
N ASP A 297 -11.06 -3.18 4.72
CA ASP A 297 -12.49 -3.39 4.48
C ASP A 297 -12.72 -4.36 3.31
N GLU A 298 -13.48 -5.42 3.58
CA GLU A 298 -13.75 -6.55 2.68
C GLU A 298 -14.29 -6.10 1.32
N VAL A 299 -15.04 -4.99 1.27
CA VAL A 299 -15.56 -4.39 0.04
C VAL A 299 -14.45 -4.11 -0.97
N PHE A 300 -13.28 -3.65 -0.51
CA PHE A 300 -12.16 -3.38 -1.42
C PHE A 300 -11.69 -4.66 -2.11
N LEU A 301 -11.58 -5.75 -1.36
CA LEU A 301 -11.15 -7.04 -1.90
C LEU A 301 -12.20 -7.59 -2.88
N GLU A 302 -13.47 -7.58 -2.49
CA GLU A 302 -14.60 -8.05 -3.30
C GLU A 302 -14.67 -7.34 -4.65
N GLN A 303 -14.70 -6.01 -4.62
CA GLN A 303 -14.84 -5.20 -5.82
C GLN A 303 -13.61 -5.30 -6.72
N ALA A 304 -12.41 -5.26 -6.15
CA ALA A 304 -11.19 -5.42 -6.94
C ALA A 304 -11.12 -6.80 -7.60
N ALA A 305 -11.44 -7.85 -6.86
CA ALA A 305 -11.49 -9.21 -7.40
C ALA A 305 -12.51 -9.34 -8.52
N ALA A 306 -13.71 -8.76 -8.37
CA ALA A 306 -14.76 -8.81 -9.38
C ALA A 306 -14.34 -8.13 -10.70
N VAL A 307 -13.72 -6.95 -10.64
CA VAL A 307 -13.22 -6.25 -11.84
C VAL A 307 -12.08 -7.03 -12.50
N LEU A 308 -11.10 -7.49 -11.71
CA LEU A 308 -9.97 -8.28 -12.23
C LEU A 308 -10.43 -9.61 -12.85
N ALA A 309 -11.48 -10.23 -12.30
CA ALA A 309 -12.12 -11.42 -12.85
C ALA A 309 -12.82 -11.12 -14.18
N LYS A 310 -13.58 -10.02 -14.25
CA LYS A 310 -14.27 -9.58 -15.49
C LYS A 310 -13.28 -9.36 -16.63
N TRP A 311 -12.15 -8.70 -16.37
CA TRP A 311 -11.08 -8.50 -17.35
C TRP A 311 -10.13 -9.69 -17.53
N LYS A 312 -10.28 -10.74 -16.70
CA LYS A 312 -9.42 -11.93 -16.70
C LYS A 312 -7.93 -11.59 -16.60
N VAL A 313 -7.56 -10.68 -15.71
CA VAL A 313 -6.19 -10.20 -15.49
C VAL A 313 -5.33 -11.33 -14.94
N ARG A 314 -4.31 -11.74 -15.69
CA ARG A 314 -3.49 -12.92 -15.35
C ARG A 314 -2.63 -12.68 -14.11
N GLU A 315 -2.15 -11.46 -13.96
CA GLU A 315 -1.26 -10.96 -12.92
C GLU A 315 -1.88 -11.15 -11.53
N ALA A 316 -3.22 -11.08 -11.45
CA ALA A 316 -3.99 -11.29 -10.22
C ALA A 316 -3.84 -12.70 -9.65
N ALA A 317 -3.50 -13.70 -10.48
CA ALA A 317 -3.36 -15.09 -10.01
C ALA A 317 -2.29 -15.25 -8.93
N GLN A 318 -1.18 -14.50 -9.02
CA GLN A 318 -0.08 -14.64 -8.08
C GLN A 318 -0.45 -14.12 -6.68
N VAL A 319 -1.16 -13.00 -6.60
CA VAL A 319 -1.64 -12.44 -5.34
C VAL A 319 -2.80 -13.26 -4.78
N ALA A 320 -3.74 -13.70 -5.63
CA ALA A 320 -4.87 -14.51 -5.20
C ALA A 320 -4.44 -15.85 -4.58
N VAL A 321 -3.43 -16.52 -5.15
CA VAL A 321 -2.86 -17.73 -4.55
C VAL A 321 -2.27 -17.46 -3.15
N ARG A 322 -1.56 -16.33 -2.97
CA ARG A 322 -1.00 -15.96 -1.66
C ARG A 322 -2.08 -15.58 -0.66
N LEU A 323 -3.20 -15.00 -1.11
CA LEU A 323 -4.34 -14.70 -0.25
C LEU A 323 -5.00 -15.98 0.25
N LEU A 324 -5.27 -16.96 -0.62
CA LEU A 324 -5.84 -18.25 -0.20
C LEU A 324 -4.95 -19.02 0.80
N GLU A 325 -3.64 -18.82 0.77
CA GLU A 325 -2.74 -19.39 1.77
C GLU A 325 -2.92 -18.72 3.16
N LYS A 326 -3.23 -17.43 3.18
CA LYS A 326 -3.34 -16.64 4.42
C LYS A 326 -4.74 -16.57 5.02
N LEU A 327 -5.77 -16.62 4.19
CA LEU A 327 -7.16 -16.49 4.62
C LEU A 327 -7.67 -17.80 5.22
N ASP A 328 -8.58 -17.71 6.19
CA ASP A 328 -9.27 -18.89 6.70
C ASP A 328 -10.28 -19.37 5.63
N PRO A 329 -10.35 -20.68 5.31
CA PRO A 329 -11.33 -21.22 4.38
C PRO A 329 -12.80 -20.90 4.70
N TRP A 330 -13.11 -20.55 5.95
CA TRP A 330 -14.43 -20.16 6.41
C TRP A 330 -14.72 -18.66 6.26
N ASP A 331 -13.71 -17.84 5.95
CA ASP A 331 -13.89 -16.40 5.72
C ASP A 331 -14.59 -16.15 4.38
N PRO A 332 -15.54 -15.19 4.30
CA PRO A 332 -16.20 -14.83 3.04
C PRO A 332 -15.20 -14.44 1.94
N GLU A 333 -14.13 -13.73 2.32
CA GLU A 333 -13.04 -13.31 1.44
C GLU A 333 -12.33 -14.49 0.76
N PHE A 334 -12.29 -15.67 1.39
CA PHE A 334 -11.71 -16.86 0.79
C PHE A 334 -12.46 -17.26 -0.49
N GLN A 335 -13.80 -17.22 -0.46
CA GLN A 335 -14.63 -17.54 -1.62
C GLN A 335 -14.47 -16.52 -2.75
N VAL A 336 -14.38 -15.23 -2.40
CA VAL A 336 -14.12 -14.14 -3.34
C VAL A 336 -12.83 -14.38 -4.12
N VAL A 337 -11.75 -14.69 -3.41
CA VAL A 337 -10.44 -14.97 -4.01
C VAL A 337 -10.45 -16.28 -4.81
N LEU A 338 -11.18 -17.29 -4.34
CA LEU A 338 -11.35 -18.57 -5.03
C LEU A 338 -12.08 -18.39 -6.37
N ASP A 339 -13.13 -17.58 -6.39
CA ASP A 339 -13.92 -17.26 -7.57
C ASP A 339 -13.11 -16.43 -8.59
N LEU A 340 -12.28 -15.50 -8.11
CA LEU A 340 -11.30 -14.83 -8.95
C LEU A 340 -10.38 -15.85 -9.64
N LEU A 341 -9.74 -16.76 -8.90
CA LEU A 341 -8.88 -17.79 -9.52
C LEU A 341 -9.64 -18.69 -10.51
N ARG A 342 -10.89 -19.03 -10.19
CA ARG A 342 -11.76 -19.82 -11.07
C ARG A 342 -12.01 -19.09 -12.40
N SER A 343 -12.24 -17.78 -12.35
CA SER A 343 -12.47 -16.95 -13.55
C SER A 343 -11.23 -16.86 -14.48
N LEU A 344 -10.03 -16.93 -13.89
CA LEU A 344 -8.76 -16.89 -14.63
C LEU A 344 -8.44 -18.22 -15.32
N ASP A 345 -9.01 -19.32 -14.83
CA ASP A 345 -8.97 -20.64 -15.46
C ASP A 345 -7.51 -21.05 -15.80
N GLY A 346 -7.19 -21.37 -17.05
CA GLY A 346 -5.84 -21.76 -17.47
C GLY A 346 -4.74 -20.72 -17.21
N LYS A 347 -5.09 -19.43 -17.02
CA LYS A 347 -4.11 -18.35 -16.75
C LYS A 347 -3.50 -18.45 -15.35
N ALA A 348 -4.21 -19.05 -14.39
CA ALA A 348 -3.76 -19.19 -13.01
C ALA A 348 -2.76 -20.34 -12.75
N VAL A 349 -2.71 -21.32 -13.68
CA VAL A 349 -1.92 -22.56 -13.51
C VAL A 349 -0.45 -22.30 -13.19
N SER A 350 0.16 -21.29 -13.82
CA SER A 350 1.59 -21.02 -13.58
C SER A 350 1.86 -20.46 -12.19
N ALA A 351 0.92 -19.69 -11.63
CA ALA A 351 1.03 -19.14 -10.27
C ALA A 351 0.84 -20.26 -9.23
N MET A 352 -0.18 -21.10 -9.41
CA MET A 352 -0.44 -22.28 -8.55
C MET A 352 0.77 -23.22 -8.51
N ARG A 353 1.31 -23.60 -9.70
CA ARG A 353 2.49 -24.46 -9.81
C ARG A 353 3.71 -23.87 -9.11
N ARG A 354 3.98 -22.58 -9.32
CA ARG A 354 5.12 -21.89 -8.68
C ARG A 354 4.97 -21.90 -7.16
N HIS A 355 3.75 -21.65 -6.67
CA HIS A 355 3.48 -21.63 -5.25
C HIS A 355 3.69 -23.00 -4.61
N LEU A 356 3.10 -24.08 -5.15
CA LEU A 356 3.28 -25.44 -4.61
C LEU A 356 4.74 -25.90 -4.62
N LYS A 357 5.51 -25.52 -5.65
CA LYS A 357 6.95 -25.82 -5.69
C LYS A 357 7.72 -25.15 -4.54
N ASN A 358 7.34 -23.94 -4.17
CA ASN A 358 8.02 -23.16 -3.15
C ASN A 358 7.49 -23.45 -1.73
N TYR A 359 6.21 -23.84 -1.62
CA TYR A 359 5.49 -24.02 -0.37
C TYR A 359 4.69 -25.33 -0.43
N LYS A 360 5.05 -26.30 0.40
CA LYS A 360 4.40 -27.61 0.47
C LYS A 360 3.10 -27.57 1.30
N ASN A 361 2.14 -26.75 0.89
CA ASN A 361 0.85 -26.63 1.57
C ASN A 361 -0.16 -27.65 1.01
N THR A 362 -0.35 -28.76 1.72
CA THR A 362 -1.25 -29.84 1.31
C THR A 362 -2.72 -29.40 1.22
N GLY A 363 -3.19 -28.58 2.16
CA GLY A 363 -4.58 -28.10 2.16
C GLY A 363 -4.88 -27.27 0.92
N LEU A 364 -3.99 -26.34 0.58
CA LEU A 364 -4.13 -25.50 -0.61
C LEU A 364 -3.97 -26.32 -1.91
N ALA A 365 -3.14 -27.37 -1.91
CA ALA A 365 -3.02 -28.28 -3.04
C ALA A 365 -4.34 -29.01 -3.37
N VAL A 366 -5.11 -29.41 -2.34
CA VAL A 366 -6.46 -29.98 -2.52
C VAL A 366 -7.43 -28.95 -3.12
N VAL A 367 -7.38 -27.70 -2.65
CA VAL A 367 -8.20 -26.60 -3.21
C VAL A 367 -7.84 -26.35 -4.68
N PHE A 368 -6.55 -26.34 -5.02
CA PHE A 368 -6.10 -26.21 -6.41
C PHE A 368 -6.55 -27.40 -7.27
N ALA A 369 -6.53 -28.62 -6.73
CA ALA A 369 -7.03 -29.78 -7.46
C ALA A 369 -8.51 -29.61 -7.84
N ASP A 370 -9.36 -29.19 -6.89
CA ASP A 370 -10.77 -28.91 -7.18
C ASP A 370 -10.93 -27.83 -8.26
N LEU A 371 -10.20 -26.71 -8.16
CA LEU A 371 -10.22 -25.65 -9.18
C LEU A 371 -9.79 -26.15 -10.57
N LEU A 372 -8.70 -26.91 -10.65
CA LEU A 372 -8.14 -27.43 -11.90
C LEU A 372 -9.08 -28.42 -12.58
N SER A 373 -9.87 -29.16 -11.80
CA SER A 373 -10.86 -30.12 -12.31
C SER A 373 -12.04 -29.47 -13.04
N ARG A 374 -12.22 -28.14 -12.88
CA ARG A 374 -13.31 -27.36 -13.45
C ARG A 374 -12.82 -26.47 -14.61
N GLY A 375 -13.77 -25.95 -15.38
CA GLY A 375 -13.52 -25.01 -16.47
C GLY A 375 -12.94 -25.66 -17.73
N SER A 376 -12.04 -24.95 -18.42
CA SER A 376 -11.48 -25.47 -19.68
C SER A 376 -10.51 -26.63 -19.43
N LYS A 377 -10.52 -27.62 -20.34
CA LYS A 377 -9.56 -28.72 -20.32
C LYS A 377 -8.29 -28.30 -21.08
N GLY A 378 -7.13 -28.59 -20.52
CA GLY A 378 -5.85 -28.34 -21.17
C GLY A 378 -4.69 -29.10 -20.53
N LYS A 379 -3.69 -29.44 -21.35
CA LYS A 379 -2.53 -30.25 -20.94
C LYS A 379 -1.80 -29.69 -19.71
N ARG A 380 -1.67 -28.36 -19.60
CA ARG A 380 -0.99 -27.72 -18.46
C ARG A 380 -1.72 -27.91 -17.14
N LYS A 381 -3.07 -27.89 -17.17
CA LYS A 381 -3.90 -28.13 -15.98
C LYS A 381 -3.81 -29.58 -15.56
N LEU A 382 -3.96 -30.50 -16.51
CA LEU A 382 -3.84 -31.93 -16.24
C LEU A 382 -2.47 -32.26 -15.66
N ALA A 383 -1.39 -31.76 -16.26
CA ALA A 383 -0.05 -31.96 -15.74
C ALA A 383 0.09 -31.48 -14.29
N LEU A 384 -0.42 -30.29 -13.95
CA LEU A 384 -0.37 -29.82 -12.56
C LEU A 384 -1.25 -30.67 -11.62
N LEU A 385 -2.43 -31.08 -12.08
CA LEU A 385 -3.33 -31.93 -11.30
C LEU A 385 -2.72 -33.32 -11.04
N SER A 386 -2.04 -33.88 -12.04
CA SER A 386 -1.27 -35.13 -11.91
C SER A 386 -0.09 -34.97 -10.95
N ASP A 387 0.67 -33.87 -11.06
CA ASP A 387 1.78 -33.55 -10.14
C ASP A 387 1.26 -33.50 -8.68
N ILE A 388 0.16 -32.78 -8.43
CA ILE A 388 -0.48 -32.69 -7.11
C ILE A 388 -0.91 -34.08 -6.61
N PHE A 389 -1.57 -34.86 -7.46
CA PHE A 389 -2.04 -36.19 -7.10
C PHE A 389 -0.90 -37.14 -6.72
N GLN A 390 0.23 -37.06 -7.42
CA GLN A 390 1.41 -37.88 -7.13
C GLN A 390 2.10 -37.45 -5.83
N GLU A 391 2.22 -36.15 -5.57
CA GLU A 391 2.95 -35.61 -4.41
C GLU A 391 2.20 -35.73 -3.07
N ILE A 392 0.87 -35.63 -3.07
CA ILE A 392 0.08 -35.74 -1.82
C ILE A 392 0.08 -37.19 -1.31
N GLN A 393 0.13 -37.34 0.01
CA GLN A 393 0.03 -38.63 0.70
C GLN A 393 -1.43 -39.03 0.99
N TRP A 394 -1.71 -40.32 0.99
CA TRP A 394 -3.01 -40.86 1.43
C TRP A 394 -3.34 -40.43 2.87
N GLY A 395 -4.62 -40.22 3.17
CA GLY A 395 -5.09 -39.69 4.45
C GLY A 395 -4.90 -38.18 4.63
N HIS A 396 -4.26 -37.49 3.68
CA HIS A 396 -4.08 -36.04 3.68
C HIS A 396 -4.80 -35.35 2.51
N GLY A 397 -5.89 -35.94 2.01
CA GLY A 397 -6.73 -35.36 0.95
C GLY A 397 -6.42 -35.86 -0.45
N LYS A 398 -5.56 -36.87 -0.62
CA LYS A 398 -5.28 -37.51 -1.92
C LYS A 398 -6.54 -38.13 -2.54
N GLU A 399 -7.48 -38.55 -1.70
CA GLU A 399 -8.80 -39.08 -2.06
C GLU A 399 -9.64 -38.02 -2.79
N GLU A 400 -9.65 -36.79 -2.26
CA GLU A 400 -10.33 -35.65 -2.89
C GLU A 400 -9.66 -35.26 -4.21
N VAL A 401 -8.32 -35.33 -4.26
CA VAL A 401 -7.57 -35.09 -5.50
C VAL A 401 -7.81 -36.19 -6.53
N ALA A 402 -7.94 -37.46 -6.15
CA ALA A 402 -8.34 -38.53 -7.07
C ALA A 402 -9.70 -38.20 -7.71
N MET A 403 -10.64 -37.70 -6.91
CA MET A 403 -11.93 -37.28 -7.42
C MET A 403 -11.84 -36.01 -8.29
N ALA A 404 -10.88 -35.12 -8.04
CA ALA A 404 -10.59 -34.02 -8.94
C ALA A 404 -10.01 -34.49 -10.30
N VAL A 405 -9.10 -35.47 -10.30
CA VAL A 405 -8.55 -36.11 -11.51
C VAL A 405 -9.67 -36.73 -12.35
N ALA A 406 -10.56 -37.50 -11.71
CA ALA A 406 -11.68 -38.10 -12.42
C ALA A 406 -12.71 -37.07 -12.91
N ARG A 407 -12.91 -35.96 -12.17
CA ARG A 407 -13.72 -34.82 -12.64
C ARG A 407 -13.11 -34.10 -13.85
N PHE A 408 -11.79 -34.01 -13.93
CA PHE A 408 -11.13 -33.48 -15.13
C PHE A 408 -11.37 -34.41 -16.34
N GLY A 409 -11.18 -35.71 -16.13
CA GLY A 409 -11.46 -36.78 -17.08
C GLY A 409 -10.54 -36.80 -18.31
N GLY A 410 -10.78 -37.76 -19.21
CA GLY A 410 -9.95 -38.01 -20.39
C GLY A 410 -9.01 -39.22 -20.21
N PRO A 411 -8.40 -39.71 -21.30
CA PRO A 411 -7.66 -40.97 -21.30
C PRO A 411 -6.43 -40.94 -20.38
N GLU A 412 -5.73 -39.81 -20.32
CA GLU A 412 -4.57 -39.62 -19.44
C GLU A 412 -4.97 -39.62 -17.95
N ALA A 413 -6.14 -39.06 -17.60
CA ALA A 413 -6.65 -39.07 -16.23
C ALA A 413 -7.12 -40.47 -15.80
N GLU A 414 -7.77 -41.22 -16.71
CA GLU A 414 -8.16 -42.61 -16.45
C GLU A 414 -6.93 -43.51 -16.28
N ALA A 415 -5.94 -43.38 -17.16
CA ALA A 415 -4.68 -44.13 -17.07
C ALA A 415 -3.98 -43.87 -15.74
N LEU A 416 -3.88 -42.60 -15.32
CA LEU A 416 -3.25 -42.22 -14.04
C LEU A 416 -3.94 -42.90 -12.84
N LEU A 417 -5.28 -42.91 -12.80
CA LEU A 417 -6.02 -43.54 -11.71
C LEU A 417 -5.89 -45.08 -11.73
N GLN A 418 -5.97 -45.70 -12.90
CA GLN A 418 -5.83 -47.16 -13.05
C GLN A 418 -4.41 -47.64 -12.70
N GLU A 419 -3.38 -46.93 -13.15
CA GLU A 419 -1.99 -47.20 -12.79
C GLU A 419 -1.79 -47.11 -11.28
N THR A 420 -2.36 -46.09 -10.65
CA THR A 420 -2.26 -45.91 -9.19
C THR A 420 -2.95 -47.04 -8.41
N ILE A 421 -4.13 -47.51 -8.87
CA ILE A 421 -4.80 -48.68 -8.28
C ILE A 421 -3.90 -49.91 -8.37
N ALA A 422 -3.29 -50.13 -9.55
CA ALA A 422 -2.41 -51.28 -9.77
C ALA A 422 -1.12 -51.23 -8.94
N SER A 423 -0.66 -50.03 -8.57
CA SER A 423 0.58 -49.82 -7.82
C SER A 423 0.40 -49.64 -6.31
N LEU A 424 -0.81 -49.79 -5.75
CA LEU A 424 -1.04 -49.61 -4.31
C LEU A 424 -0.25 -50.64 -3.48
N SER A 425 0.45 -50.15 -2.46
CA SER A 425 1.07 -51.03 -1.45
C SER A 425 0.02 -51.58 -0.47
N GLU A 426 0.35 -52.67 0.23
CA GLU A 426 -0.54 -53.29 1.25
C GLU A 426 -1.16 -52.29 2.25
N PRO A 427 -0.42 -51.35 2.87
CA PRO A 427 -1.02 -50.37 3.78
C PRO A 427 -1.93 -49.33 3.08
N GLU A 428 -1.77 -49.13 1.77
CA GLU A 428 -2.56 -48.16 0.99
C GLU A 428 -3.84 -48.77 0.42
N ARG A 429 -4.00 -50.10 0.44
CA ARG A 429 -5.19 -50.79 -0.05
C ARG A 429 -6.48 -50.37 0.64
N GLN A 430 -6.40 -49.84 1.87
CA GLN A 430 -7.55 -49.24 2.55
C GLN A 430 -8.17 -48.07 1.76
N TYR A 431 -7.41 -47.41 0.88
CA TYR A 431 -7.86 -46.29 0.06
C TYR A 431 -8.35 -46.71 -1.33
N GLN A 432 -8.19 -47.99 -1.71
CA GLN A 432 -8.63 -48.53 -3.01
C GLN A 432 -10.11 -48.21 -3.33
N PRO A 433 -11.08 -48.28 -2.39
CA PRO A 433 -12.47 -47.95 -2.68
C PRO A 433 -12.68 -46.50 -3.17
N TYR A 434 -11.86 -45.56 -2.72
CA TYR A 434 -11.95 -44.15 -3.16
C TYR A 434 -11.49 -43.99 -4.61
N LEU A 435 -10.43 -44.71 -5.00
CA LEU A 435 -9.94 -44.72 -6.38
C LEU A 435 -10.91 -45.42 -7.33
N GLU A 436 -11.45 -46.56 -6.92
CA GLU A 436 -12.47 -47.28 -7.70
C GLU A 436 -13.70 -46.40 -7.93
N ARG A 437 -14.15 -45.69 -6.89
CA ARG A 437 -15.23 -44.70 -7.01
C ARG A 437 -14.89 -43.57 -7.98
N ALA A 438 -13.66 -43.05 -7.97
CA ALA A 438 -13.23 -42.02 -8.91
C ALA A 438 -13.22 -42.54 -10.36
N VAL A 439 -12.72 -43.76 -10.59
CA VAL A 439 -12.73 -44.41 -11.91
C VAL A 439 -14.17 -44.68 -12.37
N GLN A 440 -15.04 -45.16 -11.49
CA GLN A 440 -16.45 -45.37 -11.78
C GLN A 440 -17.13 -44.06 -12.21
N TYR A 441 -16.93 -42.98 -11.45
CA TYR A 441 -17.45 -41.66 -11.80
C TYR A 441 -16.98 -41.20 -13.18
N LEU A 442 -15.70 -41.40 -13.52
CA LEU A 442 -15.15 -41.07 -14.83
C LEU A 442 -15.86 -41.84 -15.95
N ARG A 443 -16.11 -43.15 -15.75
CA ARG A 443 -16.80 -44.02 -16.72
C ARG A 443 -18.26 -43.62 -16.91
N GLU A 444 -18.99 -43.37 -15.82
CA GLU A 444 -20.38 -42.92 -15.86
C GLU A 444 -20.52 -41.60 -16.62
N ARG A 445 -19.64 -40.63 -16.33
CA ARG A 445 -19.61 -39.34 -17.01
C ARG A 445 -19.15 -39.45 -18.47
N GLY A 446 -18.29 -40.41 -18.79
CA GLY A 446 -17.88 -40.74 -20.16
C GLY A 446 -19.06 -41.25 -20.99
N MET A 447 -19.93 -42.06 -20.40
CA MET A 447 -21.17 -42.54 -21.03
C MET A 447 -22.20 -41.42 -21.24
N GLU A 448 -22.32 -40.47 -20.32
CA GLU A 448 -23.22 -39.31 -20.45
C GLU A 448 -22.79 -38.31 -21.55
N ASN A 449 -21.49 -38.16 -21.80
CA ASN A 449 -20.95 -37.18 -22.77
C ASN A 449 -20.68 -37.76 -24.17
N GLY A 450 -20.93 -39.05 -24.41
CA GLY A 450 -20.71 -39.66 -25.72
C GLY A 450 -21.10 -41.13 -25.83
N LYS A 451 -22.28 -41.35 -26.43
CA LYS A 451 -22.90 -42.60 -26.93
C LYS A 451 -23.53 -43.52 -25.88
N ALA A 452 -24.86 -43.50 -25.87
CA ALA A 452 -25.66 -44.66 -25.49
C ALA A 452 -25.11 -45.91 -26.21
N PRO A 453 -24.92 -47.04 -25.49
CA PRO A 453 -24.54 -48.28 -26.14
C PRO A 453 -25.69 -48.73 -27.05
N ASN A 454 -25.36 -49.01 -28.32
CA ASN A 454 -26.23 -49.80 -29.21
C ASN A 454 -26.43 -51.20 -28.65
#